data_AF-A0A691QZI4-F1
#
_entry.id   AF-A0A691QZI4-F1
#
_cell.length_a   1.000
_cell.length_b   1.000
_cell.length_c   1.000
_cell.angle_alpha   90.00
_cell.angle_beta   90.00
_cell.angle_gamma   90.00
#
_symmetry.space_group_name_H-M   'P 1'
#
loop_
_entity.id
_entity.type
_entity.pdbx_description
1 polymer ?
#
loop_
_entity_poly.entity_id
_entity_poly.type
_entity_poly.pdbx_seq_one_letter_code
_entity_poly.pdbx_strand_id
1 'polypeptide(L)'
;KYRIARDEFGSMYKALRSDIVEGKIKDPRDIDSTYESRREFDRYRGGYYNGMVNAYGYDIPNDRSEESAQLRIDSMILTAKLAALTPPQGYPNAPYYFTPENLEWYYKRHKLDRLLDPRIPAIYRYNFPQELRAKILAYAKEHNIKE
;
A
#
# COMPACT_ATOMS: atom_id res chain seq x y z
N LYS A 1 18.24 9.36 8.97
CA LYS A 1 16.83 9.50 9.44
C LYS A 1 16.28 8.09 9.63
N TYR A 2 16.03 7.66 10.86
CA TYR A 2 15.58 6.29 11.17
C TYR A 2 14.37 5.92 10.30
N ARG A 3 14.50 4.84 9.51
CA ARG A 3 13.42 4.36 8.64
C ARG A 3 12.39 3.69 9.53
N ILE A 4 11.38 4.44 9.96
CA ILE A 4 10.19 3.89 10.61
C ILE A 4 9.59 2.87 9.63
N ALA A 5 9.60 1.59 10.00
CA ALA A 5 8.84 0.58 9.28
C ALA A 5 7.37 0.81 9.63
N ARG A 6 6.62 1.31 8.64
CA ARG A 6 5.20 1.59 8.75
C ARG A 6 4.46 0.36 8.23
N ASP A 7 3.61 -0.22 9.06
CA ASP A 7 2.87 -1.45 8.75
C ASP A 7 3.77 -2.67 8.44
N GLU A 8 4.86 -2.85 9.20
CA GLU A 8 5.83 -3.94 8.99
C GLU A 8 5.19 -5.34 8.98
N PHE A 9 4.10 -5.52 9.71
CA PHE A 9 3.38 -6.80 9.85
C PHE A 9 2.07 -6.87 9.05
N GLY A 10 1.76 -5.86 8.22
CA GLY A 10 0.50 -5.80 7.46
C GLY A 10 -0.75 -5.65 8.34
N SER A 11 -0.61 -5.20 9.58
CA SER A 11 -1.71 -4.98 10.53
C SER A 11 -2.69 -3.91 10.06
N MET A 12 -2.21 -2.86 9.37
CA MET A 12 -3.06 -1.79 8.83
C MET A 12 -3.95 -2.35 7.72
N TYR A 13 -3.39 -3.14 6.81
CA TYR A 13 -4.16 -3.82 5.77
C TYR A 13 -5.26 -4.70 6.38
N LYS A 14 -4.92 -5.50 7.40
CA LYS A 14 -5.87 -6.39 8.08
C LYS A 14 -7.02 -5.61 8.74
N ALA A 15 -6.71 -4.51 9.43
CA ALA A 15 -7.72 -3.66 10.07
C ALA A 15 -8.67 -3.03 9.03
N LEU A 16 -8.12 -2.41 7.98
CA LEU A 16 -8.92 -1.83 6.89
C LEU A 16 -9.78 -2.89 6.20
N ARG A 17 -9.24 -4.08 5.97
CA ARG A 17 -10.01 -5.19 5.37
C ARG A 17 -11.13 -5.65 6.30
N SER A 18 -10.90 -5.74 7.61
CA SER A 18 -11.93 -6.11 8.59
C SER A 18 -13.08 -5.11 8.58
N ASP A 19 -12.76 -3.81 8.64
CA ASP A 19 -13.80 -2.76 8.65
C ASP A 19 -14.61 -2.71 7.35
N ILE A 20 -14.00 -3.05 6.20
CA ILE A 20 -14.73 -3.20 4.93
C ILE A 20 -15.69 -4.39 5.01
N VAL A 21 -15.20 -5.55 5.48
CA VAL A 21 -16.02 -6.77 5.58
C VAL A 21 -17.17 -6.60 6.57
N GLU A 22 -16.93 -5.88 7.66
CA GLU A 22 -17.94 -5.53 8.67
C GLU A 22 -18.89 -4.40 8.21
N GLY A 23 -18.63 -3.79 7.04
CA GLY A 23 -19.47 -2.73 6.47
C GLY A 23 -19.34 -1.36 7.17
N LYS A 24 -18.30 -1.17 8.00
CA LYS A 24 -18.05 0.12 8.68
C LYS A 24 -17.52 1.18 7.72
N ILE A 25 -16.72 0.76 6.73
CA ILE A 25 -16.19 1.63 5.68
C ILE A 25 -16.38 0.98 4.32
N LYS A 26 -16.55 1.79 3.28
CA LYS A 26 -16.70 1.30 1.90
C LYS A 26 -15.34 0.99 1.28
N ASP A 27 -15.26 -0.04 0.44
CA ASP A 27 -14.05 -0.27 -0.35
C ASP A 27 -13.94 0.83 -1.43
N PRO A 28 -12.83 1.58 -1.49
CA PRO A 28 -12.68 2.67 -2.47
C PRO A 28 -12.66 2.19 -3.93
N ARG A 29 -12.53 0.87 -4.15
CA ARG A 29 -12.50 0.21 -5.47
C ARG A 29 -13.88 -0.23 -5.95
N ASP A 30 -14.89 -0.18 -5.09
CA ASP A 30 -16.25 -0.55 -5.47
C ASP A 30 -16.76 0.41 -6.55
N ILE A 31 -17.54 -0.12 -7.50
CA ILE A 31 -18.04 0.63 -8.66
C ILE A 31 -18.93 1.82 -8.26
N ASP A 32 -19.62 1.67 -7.15
CA ASP A 32 -20.53 2.66 -6.55
C ASP A 32 -19.86 3.45 -5.41
N SER A 33 -18.52 3.41 -5.32
CA SER A 33 -17.76 4.26 -4.42
C SER A 33 -17.79 5.71 -4.92
N THR A 34 -18.18 6.64 -4.04
CA THR A 34 -18.24 8.07 -4.32
C THR A 34 -16.99 8.78 -3.80
N TYR A 35 -16.84 10.06 -4.15
CA TYR A 35 -15.77 10.90 -3.58
C TYR A 35 -15.80 10.92 -2.04
N GLU A 36 -16.99 11.06 -1.44
CA GLU A 36 -17.12 11.12 0.02
C GLU A 36 -16.75 9.79 0.68
N SER A 37 -17.16 8.65 0.12
CA SER A 37 -16.81 7.33 0.70
C SER A 37 -15.31 7.03 0.58
N ARG A 38 -14.66 7.48 -0.49
CA ARG A 38 -13.18 7.38 -0.66
C ARG A 38 -12.44 8.27 0.33
N ARG A 39 -12.94 9.48 0.53
CA ARG A 39 -12.38 10.42 1.50
C ARG A 39 -12.53 9.91 2.93
N GLU A 40 -13.64 9.26 3.25
CA GLU A 40 -13.83 8.56 4.52
C GLU A 40 -12.83 7.41 4.69
N PHE A 41 -12.69 6.56 3.68
CA PHE A 41 -11.68 5.49 3.67
C PHE A 41 -10.27 6.04 3.94
N ASP A 42 -9.89 7.14 3.27
CA ASP A 42 -8.58 7.77 3.47
C ASP A 42 -8.38 8.32 4.89
N ARG A 43 -9.44 8.81 5.55
CA ARG A 43 -9.39 9.22 6.96
C ARG A 43 -9.14 8.04 7.88
N TYR A 44 -9.88 6.93 7.72
CA TYR A 44 -9.67 5.70 8.50
C TYR A 44 -8.26 5.16 8.30
N ARG A 45 -7.80 5.10 7.04
CA ARG A 45 -6.42 4.73 6.71
C ARG A 45 -5.40 5.61 7.42
N GLY A 46 -5.59 6.93 7.43
CA GLY A 46 -4.73 7.86 8.16
C GLY A 46 -4.73 7.63 9.68
N GLY A 47 -5.89 7.27 10.25
CA GLY A 47 -6.02 6.88 11.66
C GLY A 47 -5.18 5.65 12.00
N TYR A 48 -5.34 4.57 11.24
CA TYR A 48 -4.54 3.34 11.41
C TYR A 48 -3.05 3.58 11.18
N TYR A 49 -2.71 4.39 10.19
CA TYR A 49 -1.33 4.76 9.91
C TYR A 49 -0.63 5.42 11.10
N ASN A 50 -1.34 6.29 11.83
CA ASN A 50 -0.82 6.96 13.02
C ASN A 50 -0.82 6.04 14.25
N GLY A 51 -1.85 5.20 14.40
CA GLY A 51 -1.98 4.27 15.53
C GLY A 51 -1.05 3.05 15.47
N MET A 52 -0.58 2.68 14.28
CA MET A 52 0.30 1.51 14.06
C MET A 52 1.77 1.89 13.81
N VAL A 53 2.17 3.09 14.22
CA VAL A 53 3.59 3.48 14.21
C VAL A 53 4.32 2.72 15.30
N ASN A 54 5.09 1.70 14.91
CA ASN A 54 6.05 1.07 15.81
C ASN A 54 7.22 2.04 16.04
N ALA A 55 7.21 2.73 17.17
CA ALA A 55 8.36 3.50 17.62
C ALA A 55 9.43 2.52 18.14
N TYR A 56 10.49 2.33 17.36
CA TYR A 56 11.71 1.60 17.78
C TYR A 56 12.53 2.36 18.85
N GLY A 57 12.00 3.45 19.40
CA GLY A 57 12.69 4.36 20.31
C GLY A 57 12.31 4.22 21.79
N TYR A 58 11.57 3.19 22.18
CA TYR A 58 11.34 2.93 23.60
C TYR A 58 12.53 2.15 24.19
N ASP A 59 13.03 2.63 25.33
CA ASP A 59 14.00 1.92 26.15
C ASP A 59 13.52 0.50 26.45
N ILE A 60 14.45 -0.46 26.49
CA ILE A 60 14.13 -1.81 26.96
C ILE A 60 13.83 -1.69 28.46
N PRO A 61 12.60 -2.02 28.91
CA PRO A 61 12.22 -1.88 30.31
C PRO A 61 13.18 -2.67 31.21
N ASN A 62 13.65 -2.02 32.28
CA ASN A 62 14.67 -2.56 33.19
C ASN A 62 14.16 -3.73 34.06
N ASP A 63 12.86 -4.00 34.03
CA ASP A 63 12.16 -5.10 34.69
C ASP A 63 12.11 -6.38 33.86
N ARG A 64 12.62 -6.37 32.62
CA ARG A 64 12.72 -7.57 31.77
C ARG A 64 13.91 -8.44 32.15
N SER A 65 13.77 -9.75 31.96
CA SER A 65 14.91 -10.68 32.04
C SER A 65 15.94 -10.38 30.95
N GLU A 66 17.20 -10.72 31.22
CA GLU A 66 18.31 -10.54 30.27
C GLU A 66 18.04 -11.25 28.93
N GLU A 67 17.49 -12.48 28.96
CA GLU A 67 17.07 -13.20 27.74
C GLU A 67 15.99 -12.45 26.95
N SER A 68 14.99 -11.87 27.64
CA SER A 68 13.92 -11.10 26.97
C SER A 68 14.44 -9.80 26.37
N ALA A 69 15.38 -9.15 27.06
CA ALA A 69 16.07 -7.97 26.56
C ALA A 69 16.92 -8.30 25.32
N GLN A 70 17.69 -9.39 25.37
CA GLN A 70 18.53 -9.83 24.26
C GLN A 70 17.68 -10.21 23.03
N LEU A 71 16.59 -10.98 23.22
CA LEU A 71 15.65 -11.31 22.14
C LEU A 71 15.04 -10.06 21.50
N ARG A 72 14.76 -9.02 22.29
CA ARG A 72 14.26 -7.75 21.77
C ARG A 72 15.31 -7.04 20.92
N ILE A 73 16.57 -7.01 21.36
CA ILE A 73 17.71 -6.44 20.60
C ILE A 73 17.90 -7.19 19.28
N ASP A 74 17.92 -8.53 19.33
CA ASP A 74 18.12 -9.38 18.16
C ASP A 74 16.98 -9.18 17.13
N SER A 75 15.73 -9.10 17.61
CA SER A 75 14.57 -8.76 16.78
C SER A 75 14.71 -7.39 16.12
N MET A 76 15.16 -6.37 16.85
CA MET A 76 15.39 -5.03 16.30
C MET A 76 16.48 -5.01 15.22
N ILE A 77 17.60 -5.71 15.46
CA ILE A 77 18.69 -5.85 14.49
C ILE A 77 18.21 -6.58 13.23
N LEU A 78 17.44 -7.66 13.40
CA LEU A 78 16.87 -8.42 12.29
C LEU A 78 15.95 -7.54 11.43
N THR A 79 15.00 -6.83 12.06
CA THR A 79 14.13 -5.87 11.37
C THR A 79 14.94 -4.80 10.63
N ALA A 80 15.97 -4.23 11.26
CA ALA A 80 16.80 -3.21 10.63
C ALA A 80 17.55 -3.74 9.40
N LYS A 81 18.10 -4.96 9.49
CA LYS A 81 18.75 -5.64 8.35
C LYS A 81 17.75 -5.95 7.24
N LEU A 82 16.57 -6.46 7.58
CA LEU A 82 15.49 -6.69 6.61
C LEU A 82 15.07 -5.40 5.92
N ALA A 83 14.88 -4.30 6.66
CA ALA A 83 14.49 -3.01 6.09
C ALA A 83 15.61 -2.37 5.22
N ALA A 84 16.88 -2.67 5.50
CA ALA A 84 18.01 -2.23 4.68
C ALA A 84 18.10 -3.01 3.35
N LEU A 85 17.84 -4.31 3.39
CA LEU A 85 17.82 -5.19 2.22
C LEU A 85 16.53 -5.04 1.40
N THR A 86 15.42 -4.69 2.05
CA THR A 86 14.15 -4.46 1.39
C THR A 86 14.14 -3.04 0.82
N PRO A 87 13.98 -2.87 -0.52
CA PRO A 87 13.76 -1.55 -1.10
C PRO A 87 12.63 -0.84 -0.34
N PRO A 88 12.70 0.48 -0.12
CA PRO A 88 11.62 1.22 0.54
C PRO A 88 10.28 0.84 -0.10
N GLN A 89 9.39 0.27 0.72
CA GLN A 89 8.01 -0.09 0.35
C GLN A 89 7.38 1.12 -0.35
N GLY A 90 7.14 0.96 -1.66
CA GLY A 90 6.98 2.07 -2.60
C GLY A 90 7.14 1.66 -4.07
N TYR A 91 7.59 0.43 -4.34
CA TYR A 91 7.35 -0.18 -5.66
C TYR A 91 5.82 -0.28 -5.89
N PRO A 92 5.31 0.09 -7.08
CA PRO A 92 3.88 0.07 -7.43
C PRO A 92 3.15 -1.27 -7.28
N ASN A 93 3.85 -2.32 -6.87
CA ASN A 93 3.39 -3.70 -6.84
C ASN A 93 3.02 -4.16 -5.42
N ALA A 94 3.40 -3.41 -4.38
CA ALA A 94 2.82 -3.60 -3.05
C ALA A 94 1.46 -2.88 -3.04
N PRO A 95 0.34 -3.55 -2.66
CA PRO A 95 -1.00 -2.99 -2.76
C PRO A 95 -1.20 -1.85 -1.74
N TYR A 96 -0.66 -0.68 -2.05
CA TYR A 96 -1.11 0.55 -1.43
C TYR A 96 -2.44 0.92 -2.07
N TYR A 97 -3.50 0.89 -1.26
CA TYR A 97 -4.83 1.38 -1.62
C TYR A 97 -4.77 2.89 -1.82
N PHE A 98 -4.42 3.34 -3.03
CA PHE A 98 -4.58 4.74 -3.38
C PHE A 98 -5.97 4.97 -3.96
N THR A 99 -6.71 5.88 -3.35
CA THR A 99 -7.90 6.47 -3.95
C THR A 99 -7.50 7.26 -5.20
N PRO A 100 -8.37 7.38 -6.23
CA PRO A 100 -8.13 8.21 -7.41
C PRO A 100 -7.64 9.62 -7.06
N GLU A 101 -8.18 10.21 -6.00
CA GLU A 101 -7.85 11.55 -5.50
C GLU A 101 -6.43 11.62 -4.95
N ASN A 102 -6.00 10.61 -4.18
CA ASN A 102 -4.63 10.53 -3.71
C ASN A 102 -3.65 10.26 -4.86
N LEU A 103 -4.00 9.38 -5.81
CA LEU A 103 -3.20 9.15 -7.01
C LEU A 103 -2.95 10.45 -7.78
N GLU A 104 -4.00 11.23 -8.01
CA GLU A 104 -3.93 12.55 -8.64
C GLU A 104 -2.98 13.50 -7.86
N TRP A 105 -3.09 13.52 -6.53
CA TRP A 105 -2.24 14.34 -5.66
C TRP A 105 -0.76 13.97 -5.76
N TYR A 106 -0.44 12.66 -5.78
CA TYR A 106 0.94 12.17 -5.91
C TYR A 106 1.51 12.42 -7.31
N TYR A 107 0.69 12.24 -8.34
CA TYR A 107 1.06 12.52 -9.73
C TYR A 107 1.41 14.01 -9.92
N LYS A 108 0.54 14.92 -9.47
CA LYS A 108 0.78 16.38 -9.51
C LYS A 108 2.04 16.83 -8.76
N ARG A 109 2.52 16.03 -7.81
CA ARG A 109 3.75 16.31 -7.04
C ARG A 109 4.99 15.59 -7.55
N HIS A 110 4.90 14.94 -8.72
CA HIS A 110 5.99 14.17 -9.33
C HIS A 110 6.57 13.12 -8.36
N LYS A 111 5.71 12.53 -7.51
CA LYS A 111 6.09 11.46 -6.56
C LYS A 111 5.99 10.07 -7.15
N LEU A 112 5.22 9.94 -8.24
CA LEU A 112 5.11 8.71 -9.03
C LEU A 112 5.98 8.87 -10.28
N ASP A 113 6.59 7.76 -10.71
CA ASP A 113 7.24 7.72 -12.01
C ASP A 113 6.18 7.97 -13.09
N ARG A 114 6.42 8.97 -13.95
CA ARG A 114 5.53 9.35 -15.05
C ARG A 114 5.29 8.18 -16.02
N LEU A 115 6.25 7.26 -16.13
CA LEU A 115 6.14 6.07 -16.98
C LEU A 115 5.32 4.95 -16.32
N LEU A 116 5.09 5.03 -15.01
CA LEU A 116 4.35 4.05 -14.21
C LEU A 116 3.08 4.66 -13.62
N ASP A 117 2.33 5.41 -14.43
CA ASP A 117 1.05 5.97 -14.00
C ASP A 117 0.05 4.82 -13.75
N PRO A 118 -0.38 4.60 -12.49
CA PRO A 118 -1.30 3.52 -12.16
C PRO A 118 -2.72 3.75 -12.69
N ARG A 119 -3.07 4.98 -13.09
CA ARG A 119 -4.39 5.33 -13.64
C ARG A 119 -4.55 4.89 -15.09
N ILE A 120 -3.44 4.69 -15.81
CA ILE A 120 -3.46 4.19 -17.18
C ILE A 120 -3.65 2.66 -17.10
N PRO A 121 -4.71 2.10 -17.73
CA PRO A 121 -4.89 0.66 -17.82
C PRO A 121 -3.60 -0.02 -18.28
N ALA A 122 -3.27 -1.17 -17.69
CA ALA A 122 -1.99 -1.83 -17.93
C ALA A 122 -1.68 -2.02 -19.43
N ILE A 123 -2.71 -2.33 -20.22
CA ILE A 123 -2.65 -2.53 -21.68
C ILE A 123 -2.22 -1.28 -22.47
N TYR A 124 -2.32 -0.09 -21.87
CA TYR A 124 -2.00 1.20 -22.47
C TYR A 124 -0.73 1.85 -21.89
N ARG A 125 -0.01 1.15 -21.00
CA ARG A 125 1.25 1.64 -20.43
C ARG A 125 2.38 1.56 -21.46
N TYR A 126 3.35 2.47 -21.34
CA TYR A 126 4.47 2.62 -22.27
C TYR A 126 5.27 1.32 -22.48
N ASN A 127 5.45 0.53 -21.42
CA ASN A 127 6.21 -0.71 -21.43
C ASN A 127 5.38 -1.95 -21.80
N PHE A 128 4.08 -1.80 -22.11
CA PHE A 128 3.23 -2.94 -22.42
C PHE A 128 3.51 -3.46 -23.84
N PRO A 129 3.73 -4.76 -24.05
CA PRO A 129 4.04 -5.30 -25.37
C PRO A 129 2.94 -5.04 -26.39
N GLN A 130 3.28 -4.41 -27.52
CA GLN A 130 2.33 -4.03 -28.57
C GLN A 130 1.61 -5.26 -29.15
N GLU A 131 2.34 -6.36 -29.37
CA GLU A 131 1.75 -7.61 -29.88
C GLU A 131 0.70 -8.18 -28.93
N LEU A 132 0.96 -8.13 -27.62
CA LEU A 132 0.03 -8.62 -26.61
C LEU A 132 -1.21 -7.73 -26.54
N ARG A 133 -1.05 -6.41 -26.63
CA ARG A 133 -2.17 -5.46 -26.70
C ARG A 133 -3.07 -5.76 -27.89
N ALA A 134 -2.48 -5.98 -29.06
CA ALA A 134 -3.23 -6.31 -30.28
C ALA A 134 -4.05 -7.60 -30.10
N LYS A 135 -3.46 -8.65 -29.51
CA LYS A 135 -4.16 -9.92 -29.21
C LYS A 135 -5.33 -9.72 -28.24
N ILE A 136 -5.13 -8.96 -27.15
CA ILE A 136 -6.18 -8.67 -26.17
C ILE A 136 -7.34 -7.91 -26.80
N LEU A 137 -7.05 -6.88 -27.61
CA LEU A 137 -8.08 -6.08 -28.27
C LEU A 137 -8.84 -6.89 -29.34
N ALA A 138 -8.14 -7.76 -30.08
CA ALA A 138 -8.77 -8.66 -31.05
C ALA A 138 -9.73 -9.63 -30.36
N TYR A 139 -9.29 -10.25 -29.27
CA TYR A 139 -10.12 -11.14 -28.46
C TYR A 139 -11.34 -10.42 -27.88
N ALA A 140 -11.17 -9.22 -27.32
CA ALA A 140 -12.28 -8.43 -26.80
C ALA A 140 -13.32 -8.09 -27.89
N LYS A 141 -12.86 -7.79 -29.12
CA LYS A 141 -13.73 -7.55 -30.28
C LYS A 141 -14.45 -8.80 -30.74
N GLU A 142 -13.78 -9.95 -30.80
CA GLU A 142 -14.37 -11.23 -31.18
C GLU A 142 -15.47 -11.67 -30.20
N HIS A 143 -15.28 -11.41 -28.91
CA HIS A 143 -16.18 -11.83 -27.86
C HIS A 143 -17.14 -10.74 -27.35
N ASN A 144 -17.25 -9.59 -28.03
CA ASN A 144 -18.08 -8.45 -27.63
C ASN A 144 -17.87 -8.01 -26.16
N ILE A 145 -16.64 -8.11 -25.66
CA ILE A 145 -16.28 -7.64 -24.32
C ILE A 145 -16.12 -6.12 -24.41
N LYS A 146 -16.96 -5.39 -23.66
CA LYS A 146 -16.89 -3.92 -23.55
C LYS A 146 -15.82 -3.52 -22.52
N GLU A 147 -15.21 -2.35 -22.73
CA GLU A 147 -14.34 -1.68 -21.74
C GLU A 147 -15.07 -1.37 -20.44
#